data_AF-A0A2K3PNG3-F1
#
_entry.id   AF-A0A2K3PNG3-F1
#
_cell.length_a   1.000
_cell.length_b   1.000
_cell.length_c   1.000
_cell.angle_alpha   90.00
_cell.angle_beta   90.00
_cell.angle_gamma   90.00
#
_symmetry.space_group_name_H-M   'P 1'
#
loop_
_entity.id
_entity.type
_entity.pdbx_description
1 polymer ?
#
loop_
_entity_poly.entity_id
_entity_poly.type
_entity_poly.pdbx_seq_one_letter_code
_entity_poly.pdbx_strand_id
1 'polypeptide(L)'
;MAKPGVLDSDPEIMVKKALELKKELKKLVKSIVDDEDISIEAIEKAKEILCVLKDLKLRKKSQSSMSFKINKNVNFPDEFKCPLSNELMRDPVIVASGQVSVTNLVS
;
A
#
# COMPACT_ATOMS: atom_id res chain seq x y z
N MET A 1 23.61 22.69 12.25
CA MET A 1 23.07 21.70 13.19
C MET A 1 21.87 21.03 12.53
N ALA A 2 21.95 19.74 12.18
CA ALA A 2 20.79 18.93 11.79
C ALA A 2 21.16 17.43 11.79
N LYS A 3 20.91 16.77 12.92
CA LYS A 3 20.60 15.34 13.05
C LYS A 3 19.45 15.28 14.07
N PRO A 4 18.43 14.43 13.88
CA PRO A 4 18.61 13.00 13.67
C PRO A 4 17.76 12.41 12.53
N GLY A 5 18.43 11.67 11.64
CA GLY A 5 17.76 10.63 10.85
C GLY A 5 17.50 9.45 11.78
N VAL A 6 16.26 9.33 12.25
CA VAL A 6 15.76 8.16 12.96
C VAL A 6 15.58 7.06 11.91
N LEU A 7 16.55 6.16 11.84
CA LEU A 7 16.51 4.93 11.04
C LEU A 7 15.63 3.89 11.74
N ASP A 8 14.33 4.14 11.84
CA ASP A 8 13.33 3.15 12.30
C ASP A 8 12.81 2.31 11.12
N SER A 9 13.66 1.97 10.16
CA SER A 9 13.26 1.28 8.93
C SER A 9 14.10 0.05 8.63
N ASP A 10 14.72 -0.55 9.65
CA ASP A 10 15.28 -1.89 9.50
C ASP A 10 14.12 -2.91 9.37
N PRO A 11 14.01 -3.61 8.23
CA PRO A 11 12.99 -4.62 8.00
C PRO A 11 12.93 -5.68 9.11
N GLU A 12 14.06 -6.00 9.74
CA GLU A 12 14.11 -7.01 10.80
C GLU A 12 13.43 -6.54 12.10
N ILE A 13 13.62 -5.28 12.47
CA ILE A 13 12.98 -4.69 13.66
C ILE A 13 11.46 -4.63 13.45
N MET A 14 11.00 -4.24 12.27
CA MET A 14 9.57 -4.21 11.95
C MET A 14 8.93 -5.60 11.97
N VAL A 15 9.64 -6.63 11.51
CA VAL A 15 9.16 -8.02 11.53
C VAL A 15 9.05 -8.56 12.96
N LYS A 16 10.06 -8.29 13.80
CA LYS A 16 10.04 -8.67 15.23
C LYS A 16 8.86 -8.01 15.95
N LYS A 17 8.70 -6.69 15.78
CA LYS A 17 7.57 -5.94 16.33
C LYS A 17 6.21 -6.48 15.85
N ALA A 18 6.07 -6.80 14.57
CA ALA A 18 4.85 -7.39 14.04
C ALA A 18 4.55 -8.78 14.62
N LEU A 19 5.57 -9.60 14.91
CA LEU A 19 5.39 -10.89 15.55
C LEU A 19 4.94 -10.76 17.01
N GLU A 20 5.51 -9.82 17.75
CA GLU A 20 5.10 -9.52 19.13
C GLU A 20 3.65 -9.07 19.20
N LEU A 21 3.27 -8.09 18.37
CA LEU A 21 1.89 -7.61 18.27
C LEU A 21 0.90 -8.72 17.89
N LYS A 22 1.29 -9.67 17.02
CA LYS A 22 0.46 -10.84 16.70
C LYS A 22 0.27 -11.78 17.89
N LYS A 23 1.31 -11.99 18.69
CA LYS A 23 1.23 -12.83 19.90
C LYS A 23 0.33 -12.17 20.94
N GLU A 24 0.47 -10.87 21.15
CA GLU A 24 -0.36 -10.08 22.05
C GLU A 24 -1.83 -10.11 21.62
N LEU A 25 -2.11 -9.81 20.35
CA LEU A 25 -3.45 -9.89 19.78
C LEU A 25 -4.08 -11.27 19.99
N LYS A 26 -3.33 -12.35 19.78
CA LYS A 26 -3.84 -13.72 19.99
C LYS A 26 -4.23 -13.97 21.45
N LYS A 27 -3.45 -13.49 22.41
CA LYS A 27 -3.79 -13.60 23.84
C LYS A 27 -5.05 -12.79 24.17
N LEU A 28 -5.13 -11.59 23.60
CA LEU A 28 -6.21 -10.65 23.88
C LEU A 28 -7.54 -11.10 23.29
N VAL A 29 -7.54 -11.60 22.05
CA VAL A 29 -8.70 -12.24 21.43
C VAL A 29 -9.13 -13.48 22.22
N LYS A 30 -8.17 -14.27 22.74
CA LYS A 30 -8.48 -15.43 23.56
C LYS A 30 -9.20 -15.03 24.85
N SER A 31 -8.72 -14.00 25.56
CA SER A 31 -9.40 -13.47 26.74
C SER A 31 -10.80 -12.96 26.41
N ILE A 32 -10.98 -12.20 25.32
CA ILE A 32 -12.31 -11.71 24.90
C ILE A 32 -13.32 -12.85 24.64
N VAL A 33 -12.85 -14.01 24.16
CA VAL A 33 -13.72 -15.15 23.82
C VAL A 33 -13.94 -16.09 25.01
N ASP A 34 -12.92 -16.28 25.85
CA ASP A 34 -12.96 -17.23 26.96
C ASP A 34 -13.56 -16.63 28.24
N ASP A 35 -13.50 -15.30 28.42
CA ASP A 35 -14.09 -14.61 29.57
C ASP A 35 -15.60 -14.39 29.37
N GLU A 36 -16.43 -14.68 30.39
CA GLU A 36 -17.89 -14.44 30.32
C GLU A 36 -18.24 -12.95 30.32
N ASP A 37 -17.40 -12.12 30.96
CA ASP A 37 -17.54 -10.68 30.99
C ASP A 37 -16.66 -10.02 29.92
N ILE A 38 -17.30 -9.50 28.88
CA ILE A 38 -16.61 -8.83 27.78
C ILE A 38 -16.07 -7.48 28.26
N SER A 39 -14.74 -7.39 28.43
CA SER A 39 -14.07 -6.12 28.71
C SER A 39 -14.00 -5.23 27.46
N ILE A 40 -14.64 -4.07 27.53
CA ILE A 40 -14.56 -3.04 26.48
C ILE A 40 -13.11 -2.59 26.28
N GLU A 41 -12.32 -2.54 27.35
CA GLU A 41 -10.90 -2.17 27.28
C GLU A 41 -10.09 -3.20 26.48
N ALA A 42 -10.39 -4.50 26.64
CA ALA A 42 -9.79 -5.53 25.81
C ALA A 42 -10.20 -5.36 24.33
N ILE A 43 -11.46 -5.08 24.04
CA ILE A 43 -11.88 -4.85 22.65
C ILE A 43 -11.14 -3.67 22.03
N GLU A 44 -11.03 -2.54 22.72
CA GLU A 44 -10.35 -1.36 22.18
C GLU A 44 -8.86 -1.62 21.96
N LYS A 45 -8.18 -2.32 22.88
CA LYS A 45 -6.79 -2.76 22.70
C LYS A 45 -6.63 -3.71 21.51
N ALA A 46 -7.54 -4.66 21.31
CA ALA A 46 -7.49 -5.58 20.17
C ALA A 46 -7.62 -4.81 18.85
N LYS A 47 -8.54 -3.85 18.79
CA LYS A 47 -8.76 -2.97 17.65
C LYS A 47 -7.52 -2.12 17.35
N GLU A 48 -6.90 -1.52 18.36
CA GLU A 48 -5.67 -0.75 18.19
C GLU A 48 -4.54 -1.60 17.57
N ILE A 49 -4.30 -2.79 18.12
CA ILE A 49 -3.28 -3.71 17.60
C ILE A 49 -3.59 -4.13 16.15
N LEU A 50 -4.86 -4.37 15.82
CA LEU A 50 -5.30 -4.69 14.46
C LEU A 50 -5.05 -3.54 13.49
N CYS A 51 -5.32 -2.29 13.89
CA CYS A 51 -5.02 -1.10 13.09
C CYS A 51 -3.52 -1.00 12.80
N VAL A 52 -2.68 -1.12 13.83
CA VAL A 52 -1.22 -1.09 13.67
C VAL A 52 -0.74 -2.21 12.74
N LEU A 53 -1.24 -3.44 12.90
CA LEU A 53 -0.87 -4.57 12.03
C LEU A 53 -1.34 -4.38 10.58
N LYS A 54 -2.51 -3.76 10.36
CA LYS A 54 -3.02 -3.42 9.02
C LYS A 54 -2.09 -2.42 8.35
N ASP A 55 -1.70 -1.36 9.05
CA ASP A 55 -0.81 -0.34 8.50
C ASP A 55 0.58 -0.89 8.19
N LEU A 56 1.12 -1.77 9.04
CA LEU A 56 2.36 -2.48 8.77
C LEU A 56 2.26 -3.39 7.52
N LYS A 57 1.12 -4.05 7.30
CA LYS A 57 0.87 -4.87 6.11
C LYS A 57 0.70 -4.03 4.85
N LEU A 58 0.03 -2.88 4.94
CA LEU A 58 -0.10 -1.92 3.84
C LEU A 58 1.27 -1.33 3.49
N ARG A 59 2.08 -0.93 4.47
CA ARG A 59 3.46 -0.47 4.24
C ARG A 59 4.34 -1.52 3.58
N LYS A 60 4.22 -2.80 3.94
CA LYS A 60 4.95 -3.90 3.26
C LYS A 60 4.53 -4.05 1.79
N LYS A 61 3.23 -3.93 1.49
CA LYS A 61 2.72 -3.87 0.11
C LYS A 61 3.16 -2.61 -0.61
N SER A 62 3.20 -1.48 0.09
CA SER A 62 3.61 -0.19 -0.46
C SER A 62 5.10 -0.08 -0.70
N GLN A 63 5.95 -0.74 0.08
CA GLN A 63 7.38 -0.85 -0.24
C GLN A 63 7.64 -1.79 -1.43
N SER A 64 6.73 -2.74 -1.72
CA SER A 64 6.70 -3.39 -3.03
C SER A 64 6.01 -2.57 -4.14
N SER A 65 5.32 -1.47 -3.80
CA SER A 65 4.54 -0.65 -4.74
C SER A 65 5.01 0.81 -4.89
N MET A 66 6.11 1.23 -4.26
CA MET A 66 6.81 2.47 -4.62
C MET A 66 7.66 2.30 -5.88
N SER A 67 7.79 1.06 -6.38
CA SER A 67 7.79 0.87 -7.83
C SER A 67 6.34 0.85 -8.28
N PHE A 68 5.92 1.83 -9.07
CA PHE A 68 4.82 1.70 -10.01
C PHE A 68 5.15 0.55 -11.00
N LYS A 69 5.17 -0.69 -10.52
CA LYS A 69 5.09 -1.87 -11.38
C LYS A 69 3.65 -1.91 -11.80
N ILE A 70 3.33 -1.09 -12.81
CA ILE A 70 2.22 -1.33 -13.72
C ILE A 70 2.24 -2.83 -14.00
N ASN A 71 1.24 -3.53 -13.47
CA ASN A 71 0.98 -4.91 -13.83
C ASN A 71 0.88 -4.91 -15.35
N LYS A 72 1.82 -5.55 -16.05
CA LYS A 72 1.84 -5.65 -17.53
C LYS A 72 0.60 -6.35 -18.11
N ASN A 73 -0.30 -6.84 -17.25
CA ASN A 73 -1.55 -7.51 -17.58
C ASN A 73 -2.81 -6.68 -17.27
N VAL A 74 -2.69 -5.38 -17.02
CA VAL A 74 -3.88 -4.51 -16.97
C VAL A 74 -4.29 -4.20 -18.41
N ASN A 75 -5.41 -4.76 -18.85
CA ASN A 75 -5.99 -4.43 -20.14
C ASN A 75 -6.65 -3.04 -20.00
N PHE A 76 -5.97 -2.00 -20.47
CA PHE A 76 -6.52 -0.65 -20.48
C PHE A 76 -7.57 -0.51 -21.59
N PRO A 77 -8.63 0.29 -21.39
CA PRO A 77 -9.51 0.70 -22.48
C PRO A 77 -8.71 1.35 -23.61
N ASP A 78 -9.17 1.18 -24.84
CA ASP A 78 -8.41 1.58 -26.03
C ASP A 78 -8.29 3.11 -26.14
N GLU A 79 -9.17 3.87 -25.51
CA GLU A 79 -9.13 5.34 -25.44
C GLU A 79 -7.90 5.88 -24.69
N PHE A 80 -7.28 5.05 -23.84
CA PHE A 80 -6.07 5.42 -23.10
C PHE A 80 -4.78 4.95 -23.78
N LYS A 81 -4.91 4.25 -24.91
CA LYS A 81 -3.77 3.74 -25.67
C LYS A 81 -3.47 4.67 -26.83
N CYS A 82 -2.19 4.74 -27.17
CA CYS A 82 -1.76 5.42 -28.39
C CYS A 82 -2.31 4.66 -29.61
N PRO A 83 -3.00 5.34 -30.55
CA PRO A 83 -3.50 4.72 -31.78
C PRO A 83 -2.40 4.07 -32.63
N LEU A 84 -1.14 4.50 -32.47
CA LEU A 84 0.00 4.01 -33.25
C LEU A 84 0.71 2.83 -32.57
N SER A 85 0.93 2.90 -31.26
CA SER A 85 1.74 1.90 -30.54
C SER A 85 0.92 0.87 -29.77
N ASN A 86 -0.40 1.09 -29.58
CA ASN A 86 -1.25 0.29 -28.67
C ASN A 86 -0.71 0.19 -27.22
N GLU A 87 0.21 1.09 -26.86
CA GLU A 87 0.73 1.22 -25.50
C GLU A 87 0.01 2.36 -24.76
N LEU A 88 -0.02 2.27 -23.43
CA LEU A 88 -0.61 3.29 -22.57
C LEU A 88 0.05 4.66 -22.80
N MET A 89 -0.75 5.68 -23.09
CA MET A 89 -0.26 7.05 -23.28
C MET A 89 0.28 7.61 -21.97
N ARG A 90 1.52 8.09 -21.97
CA ARG A 90 2.12 8.75 -20.78
C ARG A 90 1.95 10.27 -20.79
N ASP A 91 1.86 10.86 -21.98
CA ASP A 91 1.72 12.30 -22.17
C ASP A 91 0.77 12.61 -23.34
N PRO A 92 -0.55 12.56 -23.10
CA PRO A 92 -1.55 12.82 -24.12
C PRO A 92 -1.62 14.31 -24.50
N VAL A 93 -1.46 14.62 -25.79
CA VAL A 93 -1.68 15.96 -26.36
C VAL A 93 -3.06 16.01 -27.03
N ILE A 94 -3.85 17.03 -26.71
CA ILE A 94 -5.14 17.28 -27.35
C ILE A 94 -4.90 18.10 -28.61
N VAL A 95 -5.20 17.54 -29.79
CA VAL A 95 -5.16 18.29 -31.05
C VAL A 95 -6.47 19.07 -31.26
N ALA A 96 -6.44 20.11 -32.11
CA ALA A 96 -7.60 20.99 -32.35
C ALA A 96 -8.88 20.28 -32.85
N SER A 97 -8.76 19.04 -33.35
CA SER A 97 -9.88 18.17 -33.71
C SER A 97 -10.54 17.46 -32.50
N GLY A 98 -10.03 17.66 -31.28
CA GLY A 98 -10.49 16.99 -30.06
C GLY A 98 -9.95 15.57 -29.87
N GLN A 99 -9.08 15.08 -30.76
CA GLN A 99 -8.42 13.78 -30.60
C GLN A 99 -7.20 13.89 -29.68
N VAL A 100 -6.91 12.79 -28.98
CA VAL A 100 -5.76 12.68 -28.08
C VAL A 100 -4.65 11.92 -28.80
N SER A 101 -3.46 12.51 -28.94
CA SER A 101 -2.29 11.90 -29.60
C SER A 101 -1.04 12.07 -28.73
N VAL A 102 -0.13 11.08 -28.72
CA VAL A 102 1.19 11.20 -28.06
C VAL A 102 2.20 11.78 -29.04
N THR A 103 2.78 12.93 -28.74
CA THR A 103 3.89 13.48 -29.53
C THR A 103 5.22 12.96 -28.99
N ASN A 104 5.62 11.77 -29.43
CA ASN A 104 7.05 11.41 -29.43
C ASN A 104 7.53 11.34 -30.88
N LEU A 105 7.70 12.51 -31.48
CA LEU A 105 8.68 12.71 -32.55
C LEU A 105 9.82 13.50 -31.92
N VAL A 106 10.75 12.78 -31.31
CA VAL A 106 12.10 13.32 -31.11
C VAL A 106 12.78 13.20 -32.47
N SER A 107 12.99 14.35 -33.12
CA SER A 107 13.79 14.50 -34.34
C SER A 107 15.22 14.01 -34.15
#